data_AF-A0A7G3ZYV0-F1
#
_entry.id   AF-A0A7G3ZYV0-F1
#
_cell.length_a   1.000
_cell.length_b   1.000
_cell.length_c   1.000
_cell.angle_alpha   90.00
_cell.angle_beta   90.00
_cell.angle_gamma   90.00
#
_symmetry.space_group_name_H-M   'P 1'
#
loop_
_entity.id
_entity.type
_entity.pdbx_description
1 polymer ?
#
loop_
_entity_poly.entity_id
_entity_poly.type
_entity_poly.pdbx_seq_one_letter_code
_entity_poly.pdbx_strand_id
1 'polypeptide(L)'
;MKNEINPIQADNTSSYPFQFSPRCGAKTRQGTSCKAPAVSNKKRCRMHGGASGSGAPQGNKNALSHGHTTVKAKAIRKVVSQVIKESRKLAQEIG
;
A
#
# COMPACT_ATOMS: atom_id res chain seq x y z
N MET A 1 -28.14 5.43 -55.57
CA MET A 1 -27.77 5.09 -54.17
C MET A 1 -26.38 5.66 -53.91
N LYS A 2 -26.31 6.87 -53.35
CA LYS A 2 -25.07 7.44 -52.83
C LYS A 2 -25.19 7.35 -51.32
N ASN A 3 -24.51 6.37 -50.71
CA ASN A 3 -24.43 6.28 -49.26
C ASN A 3 -23.35 7.28 -48.82
N GLU A 4 -23.78 8.50 -48.54
CA GLU A 4 -22.96 9.51 -47.87
C GLU A 4 -22.80 9.07 -46.42
N ILE A 5 -21.69 8.41 -46.12
CA ILE A 5 -21.28 8.17 -44.75
C ILE A 5 -20.84 9.53 -44.20
N ASN A 6 -21.71 10.16 -43.41
CA ASN A 6 -21.38 11.38 -42.70
C ASN A 6 -20.13 11.15 -41.83
N PRO A 7 -19.11 12.04 -41.88
CA PRO A 7 -17.93 11.91 -41.04
C PRO A 7 -18.36 12.05 -39.57
N ILE A 8 -17.99 11.06 -38.74
CA ILE A 8 -18.14 11.15 -37.30
C ILE A 8 -17.33 12.38 -36.86
N GLN A 9 -18.02 13.47 -36.53
CA GLN A 9 -17.38 14.65 -35.96
C GLN A 9 -16.82 14.24 -34.61
N ALA A 10 -15.49 14.05 -34.56
CA ALA A 10 -14.79 13.72 -33.33
C ALA A 10 -14.94 14.91 -32.37
N ASP A 11 -15.75 14.72 -31.33
CA ASP A 11 -15.82 15.62 -30.21
C ASP A 11 -14.47 15.56 -29.47
N ASN A 12 -13.60 16.54 -29.75
CA ASN A 12 -12.28 16.70 -29.13
C ASN A 12 -12.33 16.96 -27.60
N THR A 13 -13.49 16.77 -26.97
CA THR A 13 -13.78 16.94 -25.55
C THR A 13 -13.88 15.61 -24.79
N SER A 14 -13.44 14.49 -25.37
CA SER A 14 -13.41 13.21 -24.67
C SER A 14 -12.30 13.19 -23.61
N SER A 15 -12.59 13.78 -22.47
CA SER A 15 -11.72 13.70 -21.31
C SER A 15 -11.95 12.39 -20.56
N TYR A 16 -10.97 11.50 -20.64
CA TYR A 16 -11.07 10.20 -20.00
C TYR A 16 -10.72 10.29 -18.52
N PRO A 17 -11.41 9.55 -17.62
CA PRO A 17 -11.13 9.56 -16.18
C PRO A 17 -9.67 9.25 -15.82
N PHE A 18 -8.96 8.49 -16.67
CA PHE A 18 -7.55 8.19 -16.47
C PHE A 18 -6.63 9.40 -16.62
N GLN A 19 -7.06 10.50 -17.25
CA GLN A 19 -6.25 11.72 -17.43
C GLN A 19 -6.12 12.49 -16.11
N PHE A 20 -7.22 12.61 -15.36
CA PHE A 20 -7.25 13.29 -14.06
C PHE A 20 -6.87 12.39 -12.88
N SER A 21 -6.78 11.08 -13.09
CA SER A 21 -6.38 10.15 -12.04
C SER A 21 -4.94 10.42 -11.58
N PRO A 22 -4.66 10.34 -10.25
CA PRO A 22 -3.30 10.39 -9.73
C PRO A 22 -2.40 9.34 -10.40
N ARG A 23 -1.11 9.64 -10.57
CA ARG A 23 -0.15 8.68 -11.12
C ARG A 23 0.29 7.68 -10.06
N CYS A 24 0.49 6.43 -10.46
CA CYS A 24 0.90 5.34 -9.57
C CYS A 24 2.19 5.61 -8.80
N GLY A 25 3.20 6.19 -9.45
CA GLY A 25 4.48 6.57 -8.83
C GLY A 25 5.33 5.42 -8.27
N ALA A 26 5.00 4.15 -8.53
CA ALA A 26 5.84 3.01 -8.13
C ALA A 26 7.13 3.01 -8.95
N LYS A 27 8.25 2.58 -8.36
CA LYS A 27 9.53 2.45 -9.06
C LYS A 27 9.43 1.33 -10.09
N THR A 28 9.66 1.64 -11.36
CA THR A 28 9.69 0.65 -12.45
C THR A 28 11.02 -0.10 -12.46
N ARG A 29 11.13 -1.15 -13.29
CA ARG A 29 12.40 -1.87 -13.51
C ARG A 29 13.53 -0.97 -14.03
N GLN A 30 13.19 0.08 -14.77
CA GLN A 30 14.14 1.08 -15.27
C GLN A 30 14.51 2.14 -14.22
N GLY A 31 13.99 2.03 -12.99
CA GLY A 31 14.25 2.98 -11.91
C GLY A 31 13.41 4.26 -11.94
N THR A 32 12.61 4.47 -12.98
CA THR A 32 11.73 5.63 -13.13
C THR A 32 10.38 5.45 -12.41
N SER A 33 9.64 6.53 -12.19
CA SER A 33 8.29 6.47 -11.60
C SER A 33 7.23 6.01 -12.60
N CYS A 34 6.34 5.10 -12.17
CA CYS A 34 5.24 4.60 -12.98
C CYS A 34 4.22 5.71 -13.30
N LYS A 35 3.98 5.93 -14.61
CA LYS A 35 3.04 6.94 -15.15
C LYS A 35 1.60 6.44 -15.35
N ALA A 36 1.34 5.15 -15.08
CA ALA A 36 0.00 4.58 -15.19
C ALA A 36 -0.95 5.25 -14.17
N PRO A 37 -2.24 5.43 -14.50
CA PRO A 37 -3.23 5.95 -13.56
C PRO A 37 -3.37 5.00 -12.36
N ALA A 38 -3.49 5.56 -11.16
CA ALA A 38 -3.82 4.81 -9.97
C ALA A 38 -5.24 4.26 -10.07
N VAL A 39 -5.50 3.11 -9.45
CA VAL A 39 -6.86 2.60 -9.33
C VAL A 39 -7.64 3.53 -8.40
N SER A 40 -8.94 3.73 -8.68
CA SER A 40 -9.82 4.56 -7.85
C SER A 40 -9.68 4.21 -6.36
N ASN A 41 -9.57 5.24 -5.51
CA ASN A 41 -9.35 5.14 -4.07
C ASN A 41 -8.08 4.35 -3.63
N LYS A 42 -7.10 4.18 -4.52
CA LYS A 42 -5.82 3.53 -4.22
C LYS A 42 -4.65 4.39 -4.64
N LYS A 43 -3.49 4.11 -4.03
CA LYS A 43 -2.23 4.82 -4.33
C LYS A 43 -1.49 4.29 -5.56
N ARG A 44 -1.82 3.08 -6.03
CA ARG A 44 -1.06 2.35 -7.06
C ARG A 44 -1.94 1.91 -8.23
N CYS A 45 -1.34 1.68 -9.39
CA CYS A 45 -2.03 1.12 -10.55
C CYS A 45 -2.25 -0.39 -10.39
N ARG A 46 -3.08 -0.96 -11.26
CA ARG A 46 -3.38 -2.40 -11.29
C ARG A 46 -2.12 -3.28 -11.28
N MET A 47 -1.08 -2.87 -12.01
CA MET A 47 0.18 -3.62 -12.15
C MET A 47 1.14 -3.50 -10.95
N HIS A 48 0.99 -2.47 -10.11
CA HIS A 48 1.88 -2.22 -8.97
C HIS A 48 1.14 -2.34 -7.63
N GLY A 49 0.26 -3.35 -7.52
CA GLY A 49 -0.45 -3.65 -6.27
C GLY A 49 -1.69 -2.79 -6.01
N GLY A 50 -2.33 -2.28 -7.06
CA GLY A 50 -3.64 -1.60 -6.99
C GLY A 50 -4.83 -2.48 -7.41
N ALA A 51 -4.59 -3.70 -7.92
CA ALA A 51 -5.66 -4.59 -8.35
C ALA A 51 -6.61 -4.99 -7.20
N SER A 52 -7.83 -5.43 -7.50
CA SER A 52 -8.65 -6.07 -6.46
C SER A 52 -7.94 -7.31 -5.94
N GLY A 53 -7.97 -7.54 -4.62
CA GLY A 53 -7.26 -8.64 -3.98
C GLY A 53 -5.72 -8.52 -3.99
N SER A 54 -5.15 -7.39 -4.39
CA SER A 54 -3.69 -7.18 -4.31
C SER A 54 -3.25 -6.94 -2.86
N GLY A 55 -2.13 -7.57 -2.48
CA GLY A 55 -1.57 -7.47 -1.13
C GLY A 55 -1.83 -8.73 -0.32
N ALA A 56 -1.18 -8.83 0.84
CA ALA A 56 -1.41 -9.95 1.75
C ALA A 56 -2.80 -9.84 2.39
N PRO A 57 -3.56 -10.94 2.52
CA PRO A 57 -4.79 -10.93 3.29
C PRO A 57 -4.48 -10.66 4.77
N GLN A 58 -5.47 -10.13 5.49
CA GLN A 58 -5.36 -9.94 6.93
C GLN A 58 -5.11 -11.29 7.62
N GLY A 59 -4.12 -11.34 8.51
CA GLY A 59 -3.75 -12.58 9.22
C GLY A 59 -2.86 -13.54 8.43
N ASN A 60 -2.37 -13.14 7.24
CA ASN A 60 -1.33 -13.87 6.50
C ASN A 60 -0.14 -14.23 7.42
N LYS A 61 0.30 -15.50 7.35
CA LYS A 61 1.48 -16.02 8.06
C LYS A 61 2.68 -16.26 7.13
N ASN A 62 2.59 -15.97 5.84
CA ASN A 62 3.68 -16.13 4.88
C ASN A 62 4.86 -15.19 5.18
N ALA A 63 4.58 -13.99 5.69
CA ALA A 63 5.61 -13.05 6.15
C ALA A 63 6.05 -13.30 7.61
N LEU A 64 5.49 -14.32 8.29
CA LEU A 64 5.85 -14.66 9.65
C LEU A 64 7.11 -15.53 9.65
N SER A 65 8.25 -14.93 9.99
CA SER A 65 9.52 -15.68 10.06
C SER A 65 9.71 -16.35 11.42
N HIS A 66 10.01 -15.57 12.47
CA HIS A 66 10.42 -16.11 13.79
C HIS A 66 9.42 -15.78 14.93
N GLY A 67 8.27 -15.19 14.62
CA GLY A 67 7.26 -14.86 15.65
C GLY A 67 7.58 -13.65 16.55
N HIS A 68 8.83 -13.18 16.62
CA HIS A 68 9.23 -12.07 17.50
C HIS A 68 8.46 -10.76 17.25
N THR A 69 8.03 -10.51 16.01
CA THR A 69 7.31 -9.29 15.62
C THR A 69 5.80 -9.40 15.76
N THR A 70 5.28 -10.56 16.19
CA THR A 70 3.84 -10.75 16.43
C THR A 70 3.32 -9.84 17.52
N VAL A 71 2.01 -9.56 17.48
CA VAL A 71 1.33 -8.76 18.51
C VAL A 71 1.54 -9.35 19.90
N LYS A 72 1.39 -10.67 20.06
CA LYS A 72 1.60 -11.37 21.33
C LYS A 72 3.04 -11.23 21.84
N ALA A 73 4.04 -11.48 20.98
CA ALA A 73 5.45 -11.34 21.37
C ALA A 73 5.83 -9.90 21.72
N LYS A 74 5.29 -8.90 21.00
CA LYS A 74 5.48 -7.48 21.32
C LYS A 74 4.84 -7.12 22.68
N ALA A 75 3.63 -7.61 22.96
CA ALA A 75 2.95 -7.38 24.23
C ALA A 75 3.75 -7.96 25.41
N ILE A 76 4.20 -9.22 25.31
CA ILE A 76 5.03 -9.85 26.34
C ILE A 76 6.32 -9.06 26.57
N ARG A 77 7.01 -8.68 25.49
CA ARG A 77 8.24 -7.87 25.60
C ARG A 77 7.99 -6.55 26.33
N LYS A 78 6.90 -5.85 26.02
CA LYS A 78 6.55 -4.60 26.70
C LYS A 78 6.36 -4.80 28.21
N VAL A 79 5.66 -5.85 28.61
CA VAL A 79 5.46 -6.20 30.03
C VAL A 79 6.80 -6.50 30.71
N VAL A 80 7.61 -7.38 30.14
CA VAL A 80 8.92 -7.74 30.69
C VAL A 80 9.84 -6.52 30.80
N SER A 81 9.89 -5.68 29.77
CA SER A 81 10.69 -4.45 29.81
C SER A 81 10.23 -3.48 30.90
N GLN A 82 8.92 -3.39 31.15
CA GLN A 82 8.37 -2.56 32.22
C GLN A 82 8.78 -3.09 33.60
N VAL A 83 8.64 -4.39 33.82
CA VAL A 83 9.06 -5.05 35.09
C VAL A 83 10.55 -4.79 35.34
N ILE A 84 11.41 -5.03 34.35
CA ILE A 84 12.86 -4.79 34.50
C ILE A 84 13.15 -3.32 34.84
N LYS A 85 12.44 -2.39 34.20
CA LYS A 85 12.60 -0.95 34.47
C LYS A 85 12.20 -0.60 35.91
N GLU A 86 11.07 -1.12 36.38
CA GLU A 86 10.59 -0.91 37.74
C GLU A 86 11.52 -1.55 38.78
N SER A 87 11.98 -2.79 38.54
CA SER A 87 12.94 -3.46 39.42
C SER A 87 14.25 -2.69 39.54
N ARG A 88 14.77 -2.14 38.42
CA ARG A 88 15.98 -1.30 38.44
C ARG A 88 15.77 -0.02 39.23
N LYS A 89 14.62 0.64 39.08
CA LYS A 89 14.27 1.85 39.84
C LYS A 89 14.23 1.56 41.34
N LEU A 90 13.54 0.47 41.72
CA LEU A 90 13.43 0.05 43.11
C LEU A 90 14.81 -0.27 43.73
N ALA A 91 15.68 -0.97 43.00
CA ALA A 91 17.02 -1.28 43.46
C ALA A 91 17.88 -0.02 43.71
N GLN A 92 17.67 1.04 42.94
CA GLN A 92 18.34 2.33 43.13
C GLN A 92 17.78 3.16 44.30
N GLU A 93 16.52 2.94 44.67
CA GLU A 93 15.89 3.63 45.79
C GLU A 93 16.25 3.01 47.15
N ILE A 94 16.56 1.72 47.17
CA ILE A 94 16.87 0.94 48.39
C ILE A 94 18.38 0.87 48.66
N GLY A 95 19.22 0.87 47.63
CA GLY A 95 20.69 0.88 47.74
C GLY A 95 21.25 2.27 47.91
#